data_AF-A0A8K0DC03-F1
#
_entry.id   AF-A0A8K0DC03-F1
#
_cell.length_a   1.000
_cell.length_b   1.000
_cell.length_c   1.000
_cell.angle_alpha   90.00
_cell.angle_beta   90.00
_cell.angle_gamma   90.00
#
_symmetry.space_group_name_H-M   'P 1'
#
loop_
_entity.id
_entity.type
_entity.pdbx_description
1 polymer ?
#
loop_
_entity_poly.entity_id
_entity_poly.type
_entity_poly.pdbx_seq_one_letter_code
_entity_poly.pdbx_strand_id
1 'polypeptide(L)'
;ILRAYWGSITQIVKIQPLKLVNRYLGPEVAFYFAWLGYFVCMSIPLALLGILTFTYSLLTLETPEDQRIKDVCENSRFLCPNCISYNHCNFTNLQDSCYYSKLNYVFDNQVTTLFAFVTILWAIVFIVYWKKHEEKLKTEWNLFYTAVDHSTRSGFVRNLKQWKIQTVVRDGEPGIPFVWKFSVRIISILALLALVKTISSIEMNSK
;
A
#
# COMPACT_ATOMS: atom_id res chain seq x y z
N ILE A 1 25.97 -19.43 5.83
CA ILE A 1 26.42 -18.51 4.75
C ILE A 1 25.49 -17.29 4.63
N LEU A 2 24.19 -17.45 4.34
CA LEU A 2 23.24 -16.31 4.22
C LEU A 2 23.29 -15.32 5.42
N ARG A 3 23.31 -15.83 6.66
CA ARG A 3 23.38 -15.00 7.88
C ARG A 3 24.60 -14.08 7.93
N ALA A 4 25.77 -14.56 7.48
CA ALA A 4 27.02 -13.81 7.55
C ALA A 4 27.12 -12.73 6.46
N TYR A 5 26.59 -13.00 5.26
CA TYR A 5 26.76 -12.14 4.08
C TYR A 5 25.55 -11.26 3.75
N TRP A 6 24.38 -11.52 4.35
CA TRP A 6 23.16 -10.78 4.04
C TRP A 6 22.21 -10.65 5.24
N GLY A 7 21.92 -11.74 5.95
CA GLY A 7 20.97 -11.77 7.07
C GLY A 7 21.48 -11.18 8.40
N SER A 8 22.42 -10.24 8.37
CA SER A 8 22.98 -9.56 9.54
C SER A 8 22.84 -8.04 9.36
N ILE A 9 22.54 -7.33 10.44
CA ILE A 9 22.39 -5.86 10.46
C ILE A 9 23.65 -5.17 9.89
N THR A 10 24.82 -5.76 10.13
CA THR A 10 26.11 -5.27 9.60
C THR A 10 26.20 -5.24 8.08
N GLN A 11 25.30 -5.93 7.36
CA GLN A 11 25.32 -6.05 5.91
C GLN A 11 24.21 -5.23 5.22
N ILE A 12 23.52 -4.34 5.94
CA ILE A 12 22.35 -3.61 5.42
C ILE A 12 22.64 -2.74 4.18
N VAL A 13 23.88 -2.24 4.05
CA VAL A 13 24.31 -1.37 2.95
C VAL A 13 24.73 -2.18 1.70
N LYS A 14 24.94 -3.50 1.84
CA LYS A 14 25.41 -4.33 0.72
C LYS A 14 24.27 -4.69 -0.22
N ILE A 15 24.61 -4.80 -1.50
CA ILE A 15 23.70 -5.30 -2.53
C ILE A 15 23.29 -6.73 -2.19
N GLN A 16 22.01 -7.03 -2.37
CA GLN A 16 21.45 -8.32 -2.05
C GLN A 16 21.95 -9.44 -2.99
N PRO A 17 22.46 -10.58 -2.46
CA PRO A 17 22.92 -11.70 -3.27
C PRO A 17 21.75 -12.60 -3.74
N LEU A 18 20.92 -12.10 -4.66
CA LEU A 18 19.69 -12.78 -5.10
C LEU A 18 19.89 -14.20 -5.62
N LYS A 19 20.99 -14.48 -6.32
CA LYS A 19 21.33 -15.83 -6.81
C LYS A 19 21.52 -16.84 -5.68
N LEU A 20 22.13 -16.40 -4.57
CA LEU A 20 22.36 -17.26 -3.40
C LEU A 20 21.06 -17.49 -2.62
N VAL A 21 20.21 -16.48 -2.53
CA VAL A 21 18.87 -16.59 -1.92
C VAL A 21 18.01 -17.56 -2.72
N ASN A 22 17.97 -17.44 -4.05
CA ASN A 22 17.24 -18.36 -4.93
C ASN A 22 17.70 -19.82 -4.76
N ARG A 23 19.02 -20.06 -4.77
CA ARG A 23 19.57 -21.42 -4.59
C ARG A 23 19.26 -22.04 -3.23
N TYR A 24 19.10 -21.24 -2.18
CA TYR A 24 18.94 -21.74 -0.80
C TYR A 24 17.47 -21.78 -0.35
N LEU A 25 16.67 -20.78 -0.70
CA LEU A 25 15.27 -20.63 -0.27
C LEU A 25 14.24 -20.90 -1.38
N GLY A 26 14.69 -21.03 -2.63
CA GLY A 26 13.84 -21.20 -3.79
C GLY A 26 13.39 -19.89 -4.44
N PRO A 27 12.77 -19.99 -5.62
CA PRO A 27 12.45 -18.84 -6.47
C PRO A 27 11.34 -17.95 -5.88
N GLU A 28 10.35 -18.52 -5.19
CA GLU A 28 9.23 -17.75 -4.60
C GLU A 28 9.74 -16.73 -3.57
N VAL A 29 10.58 -17.19 -2.64
CA VAL A 29 11.18 -16.32 -1.62
C VAL A 29 12.17 -15.34 -2.25
N ALA A 30 12.94 -15.78 -3.25
CA ALA A 30 13.88 -14.91 -3.94
C ALA A 30 13.21 -13.77 -4.71
N PHE A 31 12.03 -14.00 -5.31
CA PHE A 31 11.27 -12.93 -5.97
C PHE A 31 10.73 -11.88 -5.01
N TYR A 32 10.25 -12.29 -3.84
CA TYR A 32 9.84 -11.34 -2.80
C TYR A 32 10.98 -10.37 -2.46
N PHE A 33 12.17 -10.93 -2.25
CA PHE A 33 13.34 -10.15 -1.91
C PHE A 33 13.89 -9.33 -3.07
N ALA A 34 13.83 -9.85 -4.30
CA ALA A 34 14.17 -9.09 -5.50
C ALA A 34 13.26 -7.87 -5.67
N TRP A 35 11.95 -8.05 -5.44
CA TRP A 35 10.97 -6.96 -5.48
C TRP A 35 11.26 -5.91 -4.42
N LEU A 36 11.48 -6.35 -3.19
CA LEU A 36 11.77 -5.46 -2.07
C LEU A 36 13.04 -4.64 -2.32
N GLY A 37 14.13 -5.29 -2.73
CA GLY A 37 15.38 -4.61 -3.05
C GLY A 37 15.21 -3.60 -4.19
N TYR A 38 14.52 -3.99 -5.26
CA TYR A 38 14.25 -3.11 -6.39
C TYR A 38 13.40 -1.89 -6.00
N PHE A 39 12.36 -2.12 -5.19
CA PHE A 39 11.50 -1.07 -4.64
C PHE A 39 12.27 -0.08 -3.79
N VAL A 40 13.10 -0.56 -2.86
CA VAL A 40 13.92 0.32 -2.00
C VAL A 40 14.88 1.14 -2.85
N CYS A 41 15.62 0.53 -3.78
CA CYS A 41 16.57 1.24 -4.65
C CYS A 41 15.89 2.32 -5.52
N MET A 42 14.75 2.01 -6.13
CA MET A 42 13.99 2.97 -6.95
C MET A 42 13.31 4.06 -6.11
N SER A 43 13.06 3.82 -4.82
CA SER A 43 12.47 4.79 -3.90
C SER A 43 13.48 5.82 -3.38
N ILE A 44 14.80 5.56 -3.45
CA ILE A 44 15.83 6.50 -2.99
C ILE A 44 15.67 7.91 -3.60
N PRO A 45 15.60 8.11 -4.93
CA PRO A 45 15.41 9.45 -5.51
C PRO A 45 14.09 10.09 -5.08
N LEU A 46 13.02 9.32 -4.96
CA LEU A 46 11.72 9.81 -4.51
C LEU A 46 11.77 10.26 -3.03
N ALA A 47 12.48 9.51 -2.18
CA ALA A 47 12.67 9.84 -0.79
C ALA A 47 13.51 11.12 -0.62
N LEU A 48 14.55 11.31 -1.43
CA LEU A 48 15.33 12.54 -1.45
C LEU A 48 14.47 13.74 -1.83
N LEU A 49 13.63 13.61 -2.88
CA LEU A 49 12.66 14.64 -3.23
C LEU A 49 11.68 14.93 -2.09
N GLY A 50 11.16 13.90 -1.42
CA GLY A 50 10.26 14.07 -0.27
C GLY A 50 10.91 14.79 0.92
N ILE A 51 12.19 14.52 1.20
CA ILE A 51 12.94 15.25 2.24
C ILE A 51 13.14 16.71 1.83
N LEU A 52 13.45 16.97 0.55
CA LEU A 52 13.60 18.33 0.03
C LEU A 52 12.29 19.13 0.08
N THR A 53 11.15 18.52 -0.28
CA THR A 53 9.86 19.22 -0.19
C THR A 53 9.44 19.47 1.25
N PHE A 54 9.68 18.53 2.16
CA PHE A 54 9.40 18.70 3.58
C PHE A 54 10.26 19.80 4.20
N THR A 55 11.57 19.79 3.93
CA THR A 55 12.49 20.83 4.43
C THR A 55 12.15 22.21 3.86
N TYR A 56 11.81 22.30 2.57
CA TYR A 56 11.31 23.54 1.98
C TYR A 56 10.09 24.08 2.74
N SER A 57 9.11 23.22 3.01
CA SER A 57 7.86 23.58 3.70
C SER A 57 8.09 24.05 5.14
N LEU A 58 9.11 23.52 5.83
CA LEU A 58 9.51 23.98 7.16
C LEU A 58 10.19 25.35 7.11
N LEU A 59 11.05 25.59 6.12
CA LEU A 59 11.75 26.87 5.96
C LEU A 59 10.78 27.99 5.58
N THR A 60 9.76 27.70 4.79
CA THR A 60 8.74 28.68 4.39
C THR A 60 7.63 28.87 5.42
N LEU A 61 7.66 28.17 6.56
CA LEU A 61 6.63 28.29 7.60
C LEU A 61 6.62 29.67 8.26
N GLU A 62 7.80 30.28 8.42
CA GLU A 62 7.96 31.59 9.07
C GLU A 62 7.80 32.75 8.10
N THR A 63 8.07 32.53 6.81
CA THR A 63 7.79 33.51 5.74
C THR A 63 6.34 33.34 5.30
N PRO A 64 5.44 34.26 5.64
CA PRO A 64 4.02 34.02 5.48
C PRO A 64 3.57 34.26 4.02
N GLU A 65 3.91 33.31 3.15
CA GLU A 65 3.37 33.20 1.79
C GLU A 65 1.89 32.80 1.85
N ASP A 66 1.50 31.97 2.83
CA ASP A 66 0.14 31.49 2.96
C ASP A 66 -0.71 32.40 3.86
N GLN A 67 -1.68 33.08 3.24
CA GLN A 67 -2.64 33.93 3.92
C GLN A 67 -3.48 33.15 4.95
N ARG A 68 -3.69 31.83 4.75
CA ARG A 68 -4.48 30.98 5.66
C ARG A 68 -3.88 30.89 7.06
N ILE A 69 -2.54 30.85 7.17
CA ILE A 69 -1.87 30.77 8.49
C ILE A 69 -2.01 32.09 9.24
N LYS A 70 -1.80 33.22 8.55
CA LYS A 70 -2.01 34.57 9.10
C LYS A 70 -3.45 34.73 9.61
N ASP A 71 -4.42 34.33 8.79
CA ASP A 71 -5.84 34.44 9.13
C ASP A 71 -6.23 33.63 10.37
N VAL A 72 -5.54 32.54 10.70
CA VAL A 72 -5.80 31.76 11.91
C VAL A 72 -4.99 32.26 13.11
N CYS A 73 -3.72 32.58 12.91
CA CYS A 73 -2.79 32.89 13.99
C CYS A 73 -2.86 34.34 14.49
N GLU A 74 -3.35 35.28 13.66
CA GLU A 74 -3.43 36.71 13.98
C GLU A 74 -4.87 37.19 14.29
N ASN A 75 -5.89 36.37 14.02
CA ASN A 75 -7.29 36.72 14.30
C ASN A 75 -7.80 36.09 15.60
N SER A 76 -8.37 36.92 16.47
CA SER A 76 -8.96 36.49 17.74
C SER A 76 -10.49 36.25 17.65
N ARG A 77 -10.97 35.72 16.52
CA ARG A 77 -12.40 35.41 16.33
C ARG A 77 -12.78 34.14 17.11
N PHE A 78 -14.00 34.08 17.65
CA PHE A 78 -14.48 32.88 18.33
C PHE A 78 -15.09 31.88 17.35
N LEU A 79 -14.77 30.60 17.54
CA LEU A 79 -15.35 29.48 16.81
C LEU A 79 -16.63 29.01 17.52
N CYS A 80 -17.61 28.59 16.71
CA CYS A 80 -18.79 27.91 17.24
C CYS A 80 -18.40 26.54 17.81
N PRO A 81 -18.93 26.14 18.98
CA PRO A 81 -18.67 24.82 19.53
C PRO A 81 -19.31 23.73 18.66
N ASN A 82 -18.63 22.58 18.52
CA ASN A 82 -19.12 21.44 17.73
C ASN A 82 -20.21 20.62 18.45
N CYS A 83 -20.88 21.19 19.45
CA CYS A 83 -21.83 20.50 20.30
C CYS A 83 -23.27 20.78 19.88
N ILE A 84 -24.14 19.76 19.99
CA ILE A 84 -25.57 19.90 19.70
C ILE A 84 -26.28 20.77 20.75
N SER A 85 -25.80 20.74 22.01
CA SER A 85 -26.36 21.52 23.12
C SER A 85 -25.37 22.58 23.60
N TYR A 86 -25.75 23.85 23.45
CA TYR A 86 -24.92 25.01 23.78
C TYR A 86 -24.68 25.20 25.28
N ASN A 87 -25.43 24.50 26.16
CA ASN A 87 -25.41 24.73 27.61
C ASN A 87 -24.16 24.19 28.31
N HIS A 88 -23.36 23.34 27.65
CA HIS A 88 -22.16 22.72 28.23
C HIS A 88 -20.92 22.84 27.35
N CYS A 89 -20.91 23.73 26.36
CA CYS A 89 -19.78 23.89 25.47
C CYS A 89 -19.24 25.31 25.45
N ASN A 90 -17.92 25.41 25.62
CA ASN A 90 -17.21 26.67 25.62
C ASN A 90 -16.88 27.08 24.19
N PHE A 91 -17.01 28.37 23.93
CA PHE A 91 -16.45 28.99 22.73
C PHE A 91 -14.92 28.92 22.81
N THR A 92 -14.28 28.59 21.70
CA THR A 92 -12.82 28.52 21.58
C THR A 92 -12.33 29.63 20.68
N ASN A 93 -11.13 30.15 20.93
CA ASN A 93 -10.56 31.17 20.08
C ASN A 93 -9.96 30.51 18.82
N LEU A 94 -10.12 31.14 17.66
CA LEU A 94 -9.51 30.68 16.41
C LEU A 94 -7.98 30.55 16.54
N GLN A 95 -7.35 31.45 17.29
CA GLN A 95 -5.91 31.47 17.51
C GLN A 95 -5.39 30.21 18.23
N ASP A 96 -6.22 29.54 19.05
CA ASP A 96 -5.85 28.30 19.75
C ASP A 96 -5.54 27.16 18.77
N SER A 97 -6.07 27.24 17.55
CA SER A 97 -5.84 26.27 16.47
C SER A 97 -4.61 26.59 15.60
N CYS A 98 -3.86 27.66 15.89
CA CYS A 98 -2.71 28.10 15.09
C CYS A 98 -1.64 27.00 14.91
N TYR A 99 -1.37 26.22 15.96
CA TYR A 99 -0.44 25.10 15.88
C TYR A 99 -0.85 24.06 14.82
N TYR A 100 -2.13 23.67 14.81
CA TYR A 100 -2.66 22.73 13.83
C TYR A 100 -2.67 23.30 12.41
N SER A 101 -2.98 24.59 12.24
CA SER A 101 -2.90 25.25 10.95
C SER A 101 -1.47 25.28 10.38
N LYS A 102 -0.47 25.54 11.23
CA LYS A 102 0.94 25.46 10.85
C LYS A 102 1.35 24.04 10.46
N LEU A 103 0.95 23.04 11.24
CA LEU A 103 1.18 21.64 10.88
C LEU A 103 0.54 21.28 9.54
N ASN A 104 -0.71 21.70 9.32
CA ASN A 104 -1.41 21.43 8.06
C ASN A 104 -0.67 22.04 6.88
N TYR A 105 -0.14 23.27 6.99
CA TYR A 105 0.66 23.86 5.91
C TYR A 105 1.92 23.05 5.56
N VAL A 106 2.61 22.49 6.55
CA VAL A 106 3.81 21.66 6.31
C VAL A 106 3.47 20.42 5.46
N PHE A 107 2.28 19.86 5.64
CA PHE A 107 1.82 18.68 4.88
C PHE A 107 1.02 19.03 3.62
N ASP A 108 0.31 20.15 3.60
CA ASP A 108 -0.66 20.53 2.57
C ASP A 108 -0.37 21.94 2.02
N ASN A 109 0.71 21.99 1.24
CA ASN A 109 1.10 23.15 0.47
C ASN A 109 1.27 22.79 -1.01
N GLN A 110 1.45 23.82 -1.84
CA GLN A 110 1.56 23.68 -3.29
C GLN A 110 2.74 22.79 -3.72
N VAL A 111 3.86 22.79 -2.98
CA VAL A 111 5.02 21.95 -3.28
C VAL A 111 4.72 20.48 -2.98
N THR A 112 4.02 20.18 -1.89
CA THR A 112 3.57 18.82 -1.60
C THR A 112 2.55 18.32 -2.63
N THR A 113 1.70 19.21 -3.17
CA THR A 113 0.83 18.86 -4.31
C THR A 113 1.64 18.44 -5.54
N LEU A 114 2.70 19.18 -5.89
CA LEU A 114 3.61 18.79 -6.98
C LEU A 114 4.30 17.46 -6.72
N PHE A 115 4.74 17.22 -5.48
CA PHE A 115 5.30 15.93 -5.07
C PHE A 115 4.30 14.79 -5.26
N ALA A 116 3.02 14.99 -4.97
CA ALA A 116 1.99 13.98 -5.21
C ALA A 116 1.84 13.59 -6.70
N PHE A 117 1.97 14.56 -7.62
CA PHE A 117 2.00 14.22 -9.06
C PHE A 117 3.24 13.40 -9.42
N VAL A 118 4.40 13.73 -8.84
CA VAL A 118 5.65 12.98 -9.04
C VAL A 118 5.56 11.56 -8.48
N THR A 119 4.93 11.35 -7.31
CA THR A 119 4.76 10.01 -6.73
C THR A 119 3.87 9.11 -7.59
N ILE A 120 2.82 9.67 -8.20
CA ILE A 120 1.95 8.94 -9.13
C ILE A 120 2.74 8.53 -10.38
N LEU A 121 3.48 9.46 -10.99
CA LEU A 121 4.32 9.16 -12.15
C LEU A 121 5.38 8.11 -11.81
N TRP A 122 6.03 8.25 -10.65
CA TRP A 122 6.99 7.28 -10.15
C TRP A 122 6.37 5.89 -9.98
N ALA A 123 5.13 5.77 -9.46
CA ALA A 123 4.47 4.48 -9.28
C ALA A 123 4.23 3.76 -10.63
N ILE A 124 3.82 4.51 -11.66
CA ILE A 124 3.64 3.98 -13.02
C ILE A 124 4.98 3.48 -13.57
N VAL A 125 6.03 4.31 -13.47
CA VAL A 125 7.39 3.97 -13.90
C VAL A 125 7.88 2.72 -13.16
N PHE A 126 7.75 2.69 -11.84
CA PHE A 126 8.16 1.55 -11.00
C PHE A 126 7.53 0.24 -11.47
N ILE A 127 6.22 0.19 -11.71
CA ILE A 127 5.54 -1.03 -12.15
C ILE A 127 6.05 -1.49 -13.52
N VAL A 128 6.25 -0.57 -14.47
CA VAL A 128 6.75 -0.92 -15.82
C VAL A 128 8.16 -1.50 -15.74
N TYR A 129 9.04 -0.84 -14.99
CA TYR A 129 10.41 -1.29 -14.83
C TYR A 129 10.52 -2.57 -14.01
N TRP A 130 9.70 -2.74 -12.98
CA TRP A 130 9.62 -3.98 -12.22
C TRP A 130 9.22 -5.15 -13.11
N LYS A 131 8.16 -5.01 -13.93
CA LYS A 131 7.76 -6.07 -14.87
C LYS A 131 8.89 -6.48 -15.81
N LYS A 132 9.65 -5.52 -16.33
CA LYS A 132 10.84 -5.80 -17.15
C LYS A 132 11.94 -6.54 -16.36
N HIS A 133 12.16 -6.13 -15.12
CA HIS A 133 13.15 -6.78 -14.25
C HIS A 133 12.75 -8.20 -13.86
N GLU A 134 11.46 -8.42 -13.57
CA GLU A 134 10.88 -9.71 -13.25
C GLU A 134 11.09 -10.72 -14.39
N GLU A 135 10.80 -10.33 -15.65
CA GLU A 135 11.02 -11.20 -16.81
C GLU A 135 12.50 -11.54 -17.02
N LYS A 136 13.40 -10.59 -16.76
CA LYS A 136 14.85 -10.85 -16.78
C LYS A 136 15.24 -11.91 -15.74
N LEU A 137 14.71 -11.80 -14.52
CA LEU A 137 14.98 -12.77 -13.45
C LEU A 137 14.39 -14.15 -13.76
N LYS A 138 13.16 -14.22 -14.29
CA LYS A 138 12.56 -15.49 -14.76
C LYS A 138 13.44 -16.18 -15.79
N THR A 139 14.02 -15.41 -16.71
CA THR A 139 14.98 -15.89 -17.70
C THR A 139 16.27 -16.37 -17.06
N GLU A 140 16.91 -15.55 -16.22
CA GLU A 140 18.17 -15.92 -15.57
C GLU A 140 18.04 -17.14 -14.65
N TRP A 141 16.86 -17.38 -14.08
CA TRP A 141 16.59 -18.49 -13.18
C TRP A 141 15.92 -19.70 -13.87
N ASN A 142 15.77 -19.67 -15.20
CA ASN A 142 15.18 -20.73 -16.01
C ASN A 142 13.77 -21.17 -15.54
N LEU A 143 12.92 -20.22 -15.16
CA LEU A 143 11.60 -20.49 -14.59
C LEU A 143 10.47 -20.62 -15.63
N PHE A 144 10.80 -20.57 -16.92
CA PHE A 144 9.80 -20.68 -18.00
C PHE A 144 9.23 -22.10 -18.17
N TYR A 145 9.95 -23.13 -17.73
CA TYR A 145 9.57 -24.54 -17.92
C TYR A 145 9.01 -25.20 -16.65
N THR A 146 9.10 -24.53 -15.50
CA THR A 146 8.36 -24.95 -14.32
C THR A 146 6.91 -24.55 -14.52
N ALA A 147 6.17 -25.34 -15.32
CA ALA A 147 4.73 -25.47 -15.12
C ALA A 147 4.60 -25.78 -13.64
N VAL A 148 4.08 -24.83 -12.88
CA VAL A 148 4.05 -24.99 -11.44
C VAL A 148 3.14 -26.19 -11.21
N ASP A 149 3.75 -27.32 -10.83
CA ASP A 149 3.05 -28.55 -10.50
C ASP A 149 2.40 -28.35 -9.13
N HIS A 150 1.53 -27.34 -9.07
CA HIS A 150 0.66 -27.10 -7.96
C HIS A 150 -0.31 -28.27 -7.96
N SER A 151 0.08 -29.32 -7.26
CA SER A 151 -0.81 -30.43 -6.99
C SER A 151 -2.16 -29.87 -6.54
N THR A 152 -3.21 -30.27 -7.25
CA THR A 152 -4.56 -29.78 -6.99
C THR A 152 -4.87 -29.99 -5.50
N ARG A 153 -5.34 -28.93 -4.81
CA ARG A 153 -5.63 -28.97 -3.37
C ARG A 153 -6.43 -30.22 -3.00
N SER A 154 -5.93 -31.01 -2.04
CA SER A 154 -6.50 -32.32 -1.69
C SER A 154 -8.02 -32.29 -1.37
N GLY A 155 -8.50 -31.24 -0.70
CA GLY A 155 -9.93 -31.05 -0.43
C GLY A 155 -10.77 -30.83 -1.68
N PHE A 156 -10.22 -30.17 -2.71
CA PHE A 156 -10.90 -30.01 -3.99
C PHE A 156 -10.92 -31.33 -4.76
N VAL A 157 -9.79 -32.06 -4.80
CA VAL A 157 -9.70 -33.40 -5.42
C VAL A 157 -10.70 -34.39 -4.79
N ARG A 158 -10.86 -34.35 -3.46
CA ARG A 158 -11.81 -35.21 -2.73
C ARG A 158 -13.25 -34.96 -3.18
N ASN A 159 -13.65 -33.69 -3.27
CA ASN A 159 -15.00 -33.32 -3.71
C ASN A 159 -15.19 -33.66 -5.20
N LEU A 160 -14.19 -33.46 -6.04
CA LEU A 160 -14.27 -33.81 -7.46
C LEU A 160 -14.47 -35.30 -7.71
N LYS A 161 -13.84 -36.20 -6.94
CA LYS A 161 -14.12 -37.64 -7.05
C LYS A 161 -15.58 -37.97 -6.80
N GLN A 162 -16.25 -37.25 -5.90
CA GLN A 162 -17.70 -37.40 -5.68
C GLN A 162 -18.51 -36.86 -6.88
N TRP A 163 -18.06 -35.75 -7.50
CA TRP A 163 -18.73 -35.12 -8.65
C TRP A 163 -18.46 -35.84 -9.98
N LYS A 164 -17.42 -36.69 -10.04
CA LYS A 164 -17.00 -37.48 -11.21
C LYS A 164 -18.04 -38.53 -11.65
N ILE A 165 -19.08 -38.77 -10.85
CA ILE A 165 -20.25 -39.59 -11.27
C ILE A 165 -21.07 -38.86 -12.36
N GLN A 166 -20.88 -37.54 -12.60
CA GLN A 166 -21.78 -36.76 -13.47
C GLN A 166 -21.16 -35.79 -14.48
N THR A 167 -19.84 -35.72 -14.72
CA THR A 167 -19.29 -34.77 -15.72
C THR A 167 -18.19 -35.34 -16.61
N VAL A 168 -18.33 -35.10 -17.93
CA VAL A 168 -17.37 -35.46 -18.97
C VAL A 168 -16.11 -34.60 -18.81
N VAL A 169 -14.99 -35.29 -18.57
CA VAL A 169 -13.65 -34.70 -18.47
C VAL A 169 -13.11 -34.49 -19.89
N ARG A 170 -12.88 -33.23 -20.29
CA ARG A 170 -12.03 -32.92 -21.44
C ARG A 170 -10.82 -32.17 -20.91
N ASP A 171 -9.64 -32.72 -21.21
CA ASP A 171 -8.29 -32.18 -20.95
C ASP A 171 -7.71 -32.29 -19.54
N GLY A 172 -8.08 -33.33 -18.78
CA GLY A 172 -7.32 -33.76 -17.59
C GLY A 172 -7.45 -32.87 -16.34
N GLU A 173 -7.94 -31.64 -16.47
CA GLU A 173 -8.20 -30.74 -15.35
C GLU A 173 -9.71 -30.53 -15.10
N PRO A 174 -10.17 -30.67 -13.86
CA PRO A 174 -11.56 -30.43 -13.49
C PRO A 174 -11.90 -28.94 -13.47
N GLY A 175 -12.70 -28.49 -14.43
CA GLY A 175 -13.20 -27.12 -14.51
C GLY A 175 -14.26 -26.80 -13.46
N ILE A 176 -14.07 -25.73 -12.68
CA ILE A 176 -15.09 -25.21 -11.75
C ILE A 176 -16.15 -24.41 -12.55
N PRO A 177 -17.46 -24.63 -12.34
CA PRO A 177 -18.51 -23.91 -13.05
C PRO A 177 -18.42 -22.38 -12.89
N PHE A 178 -18.66 -21.65 -13.98
CA PHE A 178 -18.63 -20.18 -13.99
C PHE A 178 -19.61 -19.57 -12.98
N VAL A 179 -20.84 -20.11 -12.90
CA VAL A 179 -21.88 -19.65 -11.98
C VAL A 179 -21.43 -19.74 -10.52
N TRP A 180 -20.73 -20.82 -10.16
CA TRP A 180 -20.19 -21.02 -8.82
C TRP A 180 -19.06 -20.03 -8.50
N LYS A 181 -18.14 -19.79 -9.45
CA LYS A 181 -17.08 -18.78 -9.28
C LYS A 181 -17.66 -17.39 -9.07
N PHE A 182 -18.68 -17.04 -9.85
CA PHE A 182 -19.31 -15.72 -9.82
C PHE A 182 -20.14 -15.50 -8.55
N SER A 183 -20.91 -16.50 -8.11
CA SER A 183 -21.73 -16.39 -6.89
C SER A 183 -20.87 -16.20 -5.64
N VAL A 184 -19.76 -16.96 -5.51
CA VAL A 184 -18.84 -16.82 -4.37
C VAL A 184 -18.20 -15.42 -4.35
N ARG A 185 -17.84 -14.87 -5.51
CA ARG A 185 -17.31 -13.49 -5.62
C ARG A 185 -18.34 -12.46 -5.18
N ILE A 186 -19.60 -12.59 -5.61
CA ILE A 186 -20.68 -11.69 -5.18
C ILE A 186 -20.89 -11.78 -3.67
N ILE A 187 -20.98 -12.98 -3.12
CA ILE A 187 -21.18 -13.18 -1.68
C ILE A 187 -20.03 -12.56 -0.88
N SER A 188 -18.78 -12.75 -1.33
CA SER A 188 -17.62 -12.13 -0.71
C SER A 188 -17.67 -10.60 -0.73
N ILE A 189 -18.09 -10.01 -1.84
CA ILE A 189 -18.23 -8.55 -1.97
C ILE A 189 -19.35 -8.04 -1.05
N LEU A 190 -20.51 -8.71 -1.03
CA LEU A 190 -21.63 -8.33 -0.17
C LEU A 190 -21.27 -8.43 1.31
N ALA A 191 -20.52 -9.46 1.71
CA ALA A 191 -20.04 -9.61 3.08
C ALA A 191 -19.11 -8.44 3.48
N LEU A 192 -18.19 -8.04 2.60
CA LEU A 192 -17.33 -6.88 2.85
C LEU A 192 -18.12 -5.58 2.96
N LEU A 193 -19.11 -5.36 2.09
CA LEU A 193 -19.98 -4.18 2.15
C LEU A 193 -20.81 -4.15 3.44
N ALA A 194 -21.31 -5.30 3.89
CA ALA A 194 -22.01 -5.41 5.16
C ALA A 194 -21.10 -5.06 6.34
N LEU A 195 -19.86 -5.58 6.35
CA LEU A 195 -18.87 -5.25 7.38
C LEU A 195 -18.56 -3.75 7.43
N VAL A 196 -18.28 -3.12 6.28
CA VAL A 196 -18.03 -1.67 6.21
C VAL A 196 -19.23 -0.88 6.73
N LYS A 197 -20.45 -1.26 6.32
CA LYS A 197 -21.68 -0.61 6.79
C LYS A 197 -21.83 -0.74 8.31
N THR A 198 -21.57 -1.92 8.88
CA THR A 198 -21.65 -2.11 10.34
C THR A 198 -20.62 -1.26 11.09
N ILE A 199 -19.39 -1.17 10.58
CA ILE A 199 -18.34 -0.33 11.18
C ILE A 199 -18.75 1.14 11.16
N SER A 200 -19.22 1.65 10.01
CA SER A 200 -19.70 3.03 9.90
C SER A 200 -20.88 3.34 10.82
N SER A 201 -21.80 2.38 11.03
CA SER A 201 -22.94 2.55 11.93
C SER A 201 -22.53 2.58 13.41
N ILE A 202 -21.49 1.82 13.78
CA ILE A 202 -20.94 1.83 15.15
C ILE A 202 -20.24 3.17 15.40
N GLU A 203 -19.46 3.67 14.43
CA GLU A 203 -18.74 4.93 14.57
C GLU A 203 -19.66 6.16 14.61
N MET A 204 -20.77 6.13 13.87
CA MET A 204 -21.81 7.18 13.98
C MET A 204 -22.58 7.12 15.30
N ASN A 205 -22.77 5.95 15.91
CA ASN A 205 -23.43 5.82 17.22
C ASN A 205 -22.50 6.12 18.41
N SER A 206 -21.19 6.27 18.17
CA SER A 206 -20.19 6.57 19.19
C SER A 206 -19.85 8.07 19.31
N LYS A 207 -20.34 8.91 18.38
CA LYS A 207 -20.22 10.38 18.42
C LYS A 207 -21.56 11.00 18.81
#